data_AF-A0AAW7PSI1-F1
#
_entry.id   AF-A0AAW7PSI1-F1
#
_cell.length_a   1.000
_cell.length_b   1.000
_cell.length_c   1.000
_cell.angle_alpha   90.00
_cell.angle_beta   90.00
_cell.angle_gamma   90.00
#
_symmetry.space_group_name_H-M   'P 1'
#
loop_
_entity.id
_entity.type
_entity.pdbx_description
1 polymer ?
#
loop_
_entity_poly.entity_id
_entity_poly.type
_entity_poly.pdbx_seq_one_letter_code
_entity_poly.pdbx_strand_id
1 'polypeptide(L)'
;MNKLIKNIAQDYSINPKALKRFVKESGLKPKEVKRLQVLEVLLFNSSDLFYCRADDFAIEYFDFSLVMKLITEIEDIKKTVL
;
A
#
# COMPACT_ATOMS: atom_id res chain seq x y z
N MET A 1 -13.34 8.96 -2.27
CA MET A 1 -12.19 8.21 -1.69
C MET A 1 -11.11 9.23 -1.36
N ASN A 2 -10.34 9.09 -0.25
CA ASN A 2 -9.25 10.07 0.02
C ASN A 2 -8.28 10.05 -1.18
N LYS A 3 -7.93 11.23 -1.69
CA LYS A 3 -6.98 11.43 -2.79
C LYS A 3 -5.63 10.75 -2.50
N LEU A 4 -5.12 10.83 -1.26
CA LEU A 4 -3.88 10.19 -0.85
C LEU A 4 -3.93 8.67 -1.01
N ILE A 5 -4.96 8.02 -0.44
CA ILE A 5 -5.12 6.56 -0.53
C ILE A 5 -5.30 6.12 -1.98
N LYS A 6 -6.04 6.89 -2.80
CA LYS A 6 -6.20 6.60 -4.22
C LYS A 6 -4.87 6.70 -4.97
N ASN A 7 -4.07 7.72 -4.69
CA ASN A 7 -2.77 7.91 -5.34
C ASN A 7 -1.79 6.81 -4.96
N ILE A 8 -1.65 6.50 -3.67
CA ILE A 8 -0.79 5.38 -3.22
C ILE A 8 -1.26 4.07 -3.85
N ALA A 9 -2.57 3.84 -3.92
CA ALA A 9 -3.07 2.63 -4.56
C ALA A 9 -2.68 2.52 -6.04
N GLN A 10 -2.61 3.64 -6.75
CA GLN A 10 -2.14 3.69 -8.13
C GLN A 10 -0.61 3.50 -8.21
N ASP A 11 0.17 4.13 -7.32
CA ASP A 11 1.64 4.03 -7.26
C ASP A 11 2.13 2.57 -7.09
N TYR A 12 1.29 1.72 -6.50
CA TYR A 12 1.56 0.34 -6.13
C TYR A 12 0.66 -0.68 -6.86
N SER A 13 -0.13 -0.25 -7.85
CA SER A 13 -1.02 -1.13 -8.64
C SER A 13 -1.98 -2.00 -7.82
N ILE A 14 -2.47 -1.48 -6.69
CA ILE A 14 -3.38 -2.20 -5.78
C ILE A 14 -4.81 -1.68 -5.87
N ASN A 15 -5.76 -2.47 -5.37
CA ASN A 15 -7.15 -2.05 -5.27
C ASN A 15 -7.32 -0.94 -4.20
N PRO A 16 -7.77 0.28 -4.58
CA PRO A 16 -7.88 1.39 -3.63
C PRO A 16 -9.00 1.20 -2.59
N LYS A 17 -10.03 0.38 -2.89
CA LYS A 17 -11.07 0.04 -1.91
C LYS A 17 -10.53 -0.91 -0.83
N ALA A 18 -9.69 -1.88 -1.23
CA ALA A 18 -9.03 -2.79 -0.31
C ALA A 18 -8.07 -2.02 0.61
N LEU A 19 -7.19 -1.18 0.05
CA LEU A 19 -6.28 -0.34 0.86
C LEU A 19 -7.06 0.53 1.86
N LYS A 20 -8.15 1.17 1.43
CA LYS A 20 -8.99 1.98 2.33
C LYS A 20 -9.58 1.16 3.48
N ARG A 21 -9.92 -0.11 3.25
CA ARG A 21 -10.44 -1.01 4.28
C ARG A 21 -9.37 -1.29 5.33
N PHE A 22 -8.17 -1.70 4.91
CA PHE A 22 -7.05 -1.95 5.83
C PHE A 22 -6.67 -0.70 6.63
N VAL A 23 -6.65 0.48 6.01
CA VAL A 23 -6.40 1.74 6.73
C VAL A 23 -7.40 1.94 7.89
N LYS A 24 -8.68 1.61 7.70
CA LYS A 24 -9.68 1.70 8.76
C LYS A 24 -9.50 0.61 9.83
N GLU A 25 -9.19 -0.61 9.41
CA GLU A 25 -8.97 -1.75 10.31
C GLU A 25 -7.73 -1.53 11.20
N SER A 26 -6.74 -0.75 10.73
CA SER A 26 -5.62 -0.26 11.54
C SER A 26 -5.96 0.91 12.47
N GLY A 27 -7.25 1.27 12.63
CA GLY A 27 -7.71 2.34 13.51
C GLY A 27 -7.48 3.76 12.99
N LEU A 28 -6.98 3.92 11.75
CA LEU A 28 -6.71 5.23 11.17
C LEU A 28 -7.96 5.81 10.50
N LYS A 29 -8.15 7.12 10.61
CA LYS A 29 -9.24 7.82 9.94
C LYS A 29 -8.84 8.17 8.50
N PRO A 30 -9.48 7.60 7.47
CA PRO A 30 -9.04 7.75 6.08
C PRO A 30 -8.94 9.18 5.58
N LYS A 31 -9.55 10.18 6.22
CA LYS A 31 -9.47 11.61 5.83
C LYS A 31 -8.27 12.35 6.44
N GLU A 32 -7.68 11.80 7.51
CA GLU A 32 -6.64 12.44 8.33
C GLU A 32 -5.28 11.72 8.23
N VAL A 33 -5.23 10.60 7.50
CA VAL A 33 -4.00 9.80 7.38
C VAL A 33 -2.89 10.52 6.64
N LYS A 34 -1.66 10.34 7.12
CA LYS A 34 -0.44 10.79 6.45
C LYS A 34 0.08 9.70 5.51
N ARG A 35 0.91 10.09 4.52
CA ARG A 35 1.49 9.16 3.54
C ARG A 35 2.20 7.99 4.22
N LEU A 36 3.10 8.28 5.16
CA LEU A 36 3.86 7.26 5.90
C LEU A 36 2.95 6.21 6.55
N GLN A 37 1.88 6.64 7.22
CA GLN A 37 0.94 5.72 7.86
C GLN A 37 0.26 4.78 6.86
N VAL A 38 -0.10 5.28 5.68
CA VAL A 38 -0.71 4.45 4.63
C VAL A 38 0.30 3.47 4.04
N LEU A 39 1.57 3.88 3.86
CA LEU A 39 2.64 3.00 3.40
C LEU A 39 2.97 1.91 4.44
N GLU A 40 2.94 2.23 5.73
CA GLU A 40 3.14 1.24 6.80
C GLU A 40 1.98 0.24 6.86
N VAL A 41 0.74 0.68 6.66
CA VAL A 41 -0.42 -0.22 6.47
C VAL A 41 -0.21 -1.13 5.26
N LEU A 42 0.31 -0.58 4.16
CA LEU A 42 0.59 -1.35 2.95
C LEU A 42 1.64 -2.43 3.20
N LEU A 43 2.71 -2.11 3.92
CA LEU A 43 3.79 -3.04 4.22
C LEU A 43 3.31 -4.18 5.12
N PHE A 44 2.57 -3.84 6.18
CA PHE A 44 2.05 -4.83 7.13
C PHE A 44 1.05 -5.80 6.49
N ASN A 45 0.25 -5.33 5.53
CA ASN A 45 -0.76 -6.14 4.82
C ASN A 45 -0.32 -6.48 3.39
N SER A 46 0.98 -6.51 3.14
CA SER A 46 1.55 -6.71 1.80
C SER A 46 1.09 -8.04 1.20
N SER A 47 1.06 -9.11 2.00
CA SER A 47 0.56 -10.42 1.60
C SER A 47 -0.84 -10.38 1.02
N ASP A 48 -1.75 -9.56 1.55
CA ASP A 48 -3.13 -9.49 1.10
C ASP A 48 -3.35 -8.46 -0.02
N LEU A 49 -2.47 -7.46 -0.12
CA LEU A 49 -2.63 -6.31 -1.01
C LEU A 49 -1.84 -6.40 -2.32
N PHE A 50 -0.73 -7.14 -2.36
CA PHE A 50 0.14 -7.27 -3.54
C PHE A 50 -0.11 -8.54 -4.37
N TYR A 51 -1.24 -9.21 -4.19
CA TYR A 51 -1.61 -10.30 -5.08
C TYR A 51 -1.97 -9.76 -6.47
N CYS A 52 -1.10 -10.05 -7.44
CA CYS A 52 -1.35 -9.81 -8.84
C CYS A 52 -1.97 -11.08 -9.45
N ARG A 53 -2.97 -10.91 -10.31
CA ARG A 53 -3.45 -12.00 -11.18
C ARG A 53 -2.79 -11.84 -12.53
N ALA A 54 -2.03 -12.86 -12.95
CA ALA A 54 -1.73 -13.03 -14.36
C ALA A 54 -2.96 -13.67 -15.03
N ASP A 55 -3.77 -12.84 -15.72
CA ASP A 55 -5.03 -13.26 -16.34
C ASP A 55 -4.84 -14.42 -17.34
N ASP A 56 -3.64 -14.58 -17.89
CA ASP A 56 -3.29 -15.62 -18.86
C ASP A 56 -3.12 -17.02 -18.25
N PHE A 57 -2.83 -17.11 -16.94
CA PHE A 57 -2.50 -18.39 -16.30
C PHE A 57 -3.27 -18.65 -14.99
N ALA A 58 -4.09 -17.70 -14.52
CA ALA A 58 -4.73 -17.75 -13.21
C ALA A 58 -3.74 -17.97 -12.05
N ILE A 59 -2.47 -17.57 -12.24
CA ILE A 59 -1.43 -17.63 -11.22
C ILE A 59 -1.48 -16.33 -10.43
N GLU A 60 -1.71 -16.47 -9.13
CA GLU A 60 -1.55 -15.40 -8.16
C GLU A 60 -0.09 -15.35 -7.72
N TYR A 61 0.60 -14.24 -7.96
CA TYR A 61 1.99 -14.05 -7.55
C TYR A 61 2.18 -12.78 -6.74
N PHE A 62 3.16 -12.84 -5.85
CA PHE A 62 3.57 -11.73 -5.00
C PHE A 62 4.67 -10.93 -5.69
N ASP A 63 4.40 -9.67 -6.04
CA ASP A 63 5.39 -8.80 -6.68
C ASP A 63 6.40 -8.28 -5.66
N PHE A 64 7.53 -8.97 -5.55
CA PHE A 64 8.60 -8.60 -4.63
C PHE A 64 9.25 -7.25 -4.96
N SER A 65 9.25 -6.83 -6.24
CA SER A 65 9.83 -5.55 -6.65
C SER A 65 9.02 -4.37 -6.10
N LEU A 66 7.69 -4.48 -6.06
CA LEU A 66 6.83 -3.48 -5.44
C LEU A 66 7.04 -3.37 -3.92
N VAL A 67 7.34 -4.49 -3.25
CA VAL A 67 7.64 -4.50 -1.81
C VAL A 67 8.98 -3.83 -1.52
N MET A 68 10.01 -4.11 -2.32
CA MET A 68 11.31 -3.44 -2.17
C MET A 68 11.18 -1.93 -2.39
N LYS A 69 10.43 -1.51 -3.43
CA LYS A 69 10.10 -0.09 -3.66
C LYS A 69 9.42 0.54 -2.43
N LEU A 70 8.46 -0.17 -1.83
CA LEU A 70 7.75 0.28 -0.63
C LEU A 70 8.67 0.49 0.57
N ILE A 71 9.56 -0.48 0.83
CA ILE A 71 10.52 -0.40 1.93
C ILE A 71 11.44 0.81 1.75
N THR A 72 12.03 0.98 0.57
CA THR A 72 12.90 2.13 0.27
C THR A 72 12.17 3.46 0.49
N GLU A 73 10.93 3.57 0.01
CA GLU A 73 10.16 4.81 0.19
C GLU A 73 9.88 5.12 1.67
N ILE A 74 9.52 4.11 2.48
CA ILE A 74 9.32 4.27 3.92
C ILE A 74 10.60 4.74 4.60
N GLU A 75 11.73 4.15 4.26
CA GLU A 75 13.04 4.52 4.82
C GLU A 75 13.40 5.97 4.48
N ASP A 76 13.21 6.40 3.25
CA ASP A 76 13.54 7.76 2.81
C ASP A 76 12.65 8.82 3.46
N ILE A 77 11.36 8.53 3.64
CA ILE A 77 10.47 9.41 4.42
C ILE A 77 10.94 9.48 5.88
N LYS A 78 11.30 8.35 6.50
CA LYS A 78 11.77 8.31 7.89
C LYS A 78 13.06 9.11 8.09
N LYS A 79 14.00 9.06 7.15
CA LYS A 79 15.23 9.89 7.16
C LYS A 79 14.97 11.39 7.04
N THR A 80 13.85 11.78 6.45
CA THR A 80 13.51 13.21 6.23
C THR A 80 12.73 13.81 7.40
N VAL A 81 12.18 12.98 8.28
CA VAL A 81 11.34 13.39 9.44
C VAL A 81 12.12 13.36 10.75
N LEU A 82 13.28 12.70 10.78
CA LEU A 82 14.23 12.64 11.89
C LEU A 82 15.40 13.60 11.66
#